data_AF-A0A089HZR7-F1
#
_entry.id   AF-A0A089HZR7-F1
#
_cell.length_a   1.000
_cell.length_b   1.000
_cell.length_c   1.000
_cell.angle_alpha   90.00
_cell.angle_beta   90.00
_cell.angle_gamma   90.00
#
_symmetry.space_group_name_H-M   'P 1'
#
loop_
_entity.id
_entity.type
_entity.pdbx_description
1 polymer ?
#
loop_
_entity_poly.entity_id
_entity_poly.type
_entity_poly.pdbx_seq_one_letter_code
_entity_poly.pdbx_strand_id
1 'polypeptide(L)'
;MGSVTKLVFLSDHCGSCYQVLDMLQHGTGRQNYLVLKPDRPKDSSMNINDKQYNFPLIRSTRLMNSFGIEKVPLIISISQGGFITEIHDLKDTEELTSILAG
;
A
#
# COMPACT_ATOMS: atom_id res chain seq x y z
N MET A 1 5.12 20.16 4.47
CA MET A 1 4.48 19.07 5.24
C MET A 1 3.78 18.17 4.24
N GLY A 2 4.09 16.87 4.22
CA GLY A 2 3.43 15.93 3.30
C GLY A 2 2.10 15.45 3.87
N SER A 3 1.07 15.35 3.04
CA SER A 3 -0.23 14.78 3.36
C SER A 3 -0.36 13.41 2.72
N VAL A 4 -0.89 12.43 3.44
CA VAL A 4 -1.26 11.15 2.83
C VAL A 4 -2.37 11.41 1.81
N THR A 5 -2.10 11.10 0.54
CA THR A 5 -3.07 11.18 -0.56
C THR A 5 -3.39 9.82 -1.13
N LYS A 6 -2.68 8.76 -0.72
CA LYS A 6 -2.90 7.39 -1.21
C LYS A 6 -2.81 6.37 -0.10
N LEU A 7 -3.80 5.47 -0.05
CA LEU A 7 -3.79 4.26 0.76
C LEU A 7 -3.38 3.10 -0.14
N VAL A 8 -2.35 2.35 0.24
CA VAL A 8 -1.82 1.24 -0.55
C VAL A 8 -2.01 -0.05 0.23
N PHE A 9 -2.89 -0.91 -0.22
CA PHE A 9 -3.22 -2.19 0.42
C PHE A 9 -2.43 -3.32 -0.22
N LEU A 10 -1.62 -4.01 0.60
CA LEU A 10 -0.70 -5.05 0.17
C LEU A 10 -0.81 -6.29 1.05
N SER A 11 -0.24 -7.40 0.59
CA SER A 11 -0.08 -8.63 1.37
C SER A 11 1.32 -9.21 1.16
N ASP A 12 1.85 -9.89 2.18
CA ASP A 12 3.13 -10.60 2.07
C ASP A 12 3.01 -11.88 1.21
N HIS A 13 1.78 -12.34 0.93
CA HIS A 13 1.49 -13.50 0.08
C HIS A 13 1.11 -13.13 -1.37
N CYS A 14 1.52 -11.95 -1.82
CA CYS A 14 1.15 -11.38 -3.12
C CYS A 14 2.40 -10.98 -3.90
N GLY A 15 2.66 -11.68 -5.02
CA GLY A 15 3.87 -11.49 -5.83
C GLY A 15 4.01 -10.06 -6.37
N SER A 16 2.95 -9.52 -6.95
CA SER A 16 2.91 -8.14 -7.45
C SER A 16 3.02 -7.09 -6.34
N CYS A 17 2.62 -7.41 -5.11
CA CYS A 17 2.75 -6.50 -3.97
C CYS A 17 4.23 -6.22 -3.62
N TYR A 18 5.15 -7.15 -3.89
CA TYR A 18 6.59 -6.91 -3.74
C TYR A 18 7.10 -5.86 -4.73
N GLN A 19 6.61 -5.88 -5.96
CA GLN A 19 6.97 -4.88 -6.97
C GLN A 19 6.45 -3.50 -6.57
N VAL A 20 5.23 -3.41 -6.02
CA VAL A 20 4.70 -2.16 -5.46
C VAL A 20 5.56 -1.63 -4.33
N LEU A 21 5.99 -2.49 -3.39
CA LEU A 21 6.88 -2.08 -2.29
C LEU A 21 8.20 -1.52 -2.80
N ASP A 22 8.81 -2.18 -3.78
CA ASP A 22 10.07 -1.74 -4.37
C ASP A 22 9.93 -0.38 -5.08
N MET A 23 8.85 -0.17 -5.84
CA MET A 23 8.54 1.11 -6.48
C MET A 23 8.30 2.22 -5.45
N LEU A 24 7.57 1.94 -4.37
CA LEU A 24 7.34 2.92 -3.30
C LEU A 24 8.63 3.30 -2.56
N GLN A 25 9.55 2.34 -2.39
CA GLN A 25 10.82 2.58 -1.71
C GLN A 25 11.76 3.48 -2.52
N HIS A 26 11.79 3.31 -3.84
CA HIS A 26 12.64 4.06 -4.75
C HIS A 26 11.97 5.32 -5.34
N GLY A 27 10.65 5.43 -5.22
CA GLY A 27 9.86 6.56 -5.71
C GLY A 27 10.05 7.86 -4.92
N THR A 28 9.58 8.96 -5.51
CA THR A 28 9.44 10.27 -4.87
C THR A 28 8.08 10.37 -4.16
N GLY A 29 7.95 11.30 -3.20
CA GLY A 29 6.68 11.53 -2.50
C GLY A 29 6.27 10.44 -1.51
N ARG A 30 7.22 9.70 -0.93
CA ARG A 30 6.98 8.54 -0.04
C ARG A 30 6.05 8.81 1.14
N GLN A 31 6.08 10.04 1.65
CA GLN A 31 5.22 10.54 2.72
C GLN A 31 3.74 10.71 2.32
N ASN A 32 3.42 10.63 1.03
CA ASN A 32 2.06 10.74 0.51
C ASN A 32 1.33 9.38 0.52
N TYR A 33 2.05 8.28 0.75
CA TYR A 33 1.48 6.94 0.81
C TYR A 33 1.33 6.49 2.27
N LEU A 34 0.23 5.80 2.55
CA LEU A 34 0.08 4.99 3.75
C LEU A 34 -0.09 3.53 3.31
N VAL A 35 0.89 2.69 3.62
CA VAL A 35 0.86 1.27 3.28
C VAL A 35 0.13 0.50 4.37
N LEU A 36 -0.81 -0.33 3.97
CA LEU A 36 -1.65 -1.16 4.83
C LEU A 36 -1.42 -2.62 4.46
N LYS A 37 -1.08 -3.41 5.47
CA LYS A 37 -0.87 -4.86 5.35
C LYS A 37 -1.69 -5.61 6.41
N PRO A 38 -1.99 -6.89 6.19
CA PRO A 38 -2.59 -7.70 7.25
C PRO A 38 -1.58 -7.91 8.38
N ASP A 39 -2.13 -8.30 9.54
CA ASP A 39 -1.31 -8.75 10.67
C ASP A 39 -0.42 -9.91 10.25
N ARG A 40 0.79 -9.98 10.82
CA ARG A 40 1.70 -11.09 10.49
C ARG A 40 1.09 -12.41 10.96
N PRO A 41 1.20 -13.49 10.18
CA PRO A 41 0.93 -14.83 10.68
C PRO A 41 1.82 -15.10 11.89
N LYS A 42 1.26 -15.73 12.94
CA LYS A 42 2.00 -16.03 14.18
C LYS A 42 3.24 -16.91 13.96
N ASP A 43 3.30 -17.63 12.82
CA ASP A 43 4.33 -18.62 12.51
C ASP A 43 5.17 -18.30 11.25
N SER A 44 5.12 -17.09 10.68
CA SER A 44 5.84 -16.84 9.42
C SER A 44 7.33 -16.51 9.66
N SER A 45 8.22 -17.41 9.20
CA SER A 45 9.65 -17.17 9.04
C SER A 45 9.98 -16.17 7.92
N MET A 46 9.03 -15.89 7.02
CA MET A 46 9.12 -14.84 6.00
C MET A 46 8.82 -13.46 6.61
N ASN A 47 9.79 -12.88 7.29
CA ASN A 47 9.71 -11.51 7.75
C ASN A 47 10.23 -10.57 6.66
N ILE A 48 9.33 -10.01 5.85
CA ILE A 48 9.64 -8.72 5.23
C ILE A 48 9.84 -7.76 6.40
N ASN A 49 11.07 -7.25 6.55
CA ASN A 49 11.39 -6.35 7.65
C ASN A 49 10.80 -4.97 7.35
N ASP A 50 9.52 -4.77 7.71
CA ASP A 50 8.82 -3.51 7.45
C ASP A 50 9.53 -2.28 8.04
N LYS A 51 10.48 -2.47 8.97
CA LYS A 51 11.34 -1.40 9.53
C LYS A 51 12.34 -0.80 8.53
N GLN A 52 12.53 -1.40 7.36
CA GLN A 52 13.47 -0.92 6.34
C GLN A 52 12.84 0.09 5.37
N TYR A 53 11.52 0.30 5.42
CA TYR A 53 10.84 1.20 4.50
C TYR A 53 10.77 2.64 5.04
N ASN A 54 10.98 3.60 4.13
CA ASN A 54 10.95 5.03 4.42
C ASN A 54 9.56 5.66 4.17
N PHE A 55 8.49 4.90 4.38
CA PHE A 55 7.11 5.35 4.28
C PHE A 55 6.27 4.77 5.43
N PRO A 56 5.18 5.45 5.84
CA PRO A 56 4.26 4.91 6.85
C PRO A 56 3.69 3.55 6.43
N LEU A 57 3.87 2.54 7.28
CA LEU A 57 3.30 1.21 7.10
C LEU A 57 2.57 0.79 8.38
N ILE A 58 1.32 0.37 8.23
CA ILE A 58 0.48 -0.15 9.30
C ILE A 58 0.11 -1.59 8.99
N ARG A 59 0.22 -2.47 10.00
CA ARG A 59 -0.34 -3.81 9.97
C ARG A 59 -1.60 -3.88 10.80
N SER A 60 -2.72 -4.23 10.16
CA SER A 60 -3.99 -4.48 10.84
C SER A 60 -4.96 -5.17 9.90
N THR A 61 -5.21 -6.47 10.13
CA THR A 61 -6.25 -7.21 9.40
C THR A 61 -7.63 -6.60 9.65
N ARG A 62 -7.89 -6.14 10.88
CA ARG A 62 -9.15 -5.46 11.23
C ARG A 62 -9.38 -4.21 10.39
N LEU A 63 -8.35 -3.37 10.23
CA LEU A 63 -8.46 -2.16 9.42
C LEU A 63 -8.70 -2.50 7.95
N MET A 64 -7.93 -3.42 7.37
CA MET A 64 -8.14 -3.87 5.99
C MET A 64 -9.56 -4.38 5.76
N ASN A 65 -10.08 -5.18 6.69
CA ASN A 65 -11.45 -5.69 6.61
C ASN A 65 -12.50 -4.57 6.70
N SER A 66 -12.24 -3.51 7.46
CA SER A 66 -13.16 -2.36 7.55
C SER A 66 -13.27 -1.56 6.25
N PHE A 67 -12.25 -1.62 5.40
CA PHE A 67 -12.30 -1.06 4.04
C PHE A 67 -12.95 -2.02 3.03
N GLY A 68 -13.28 -3.26 3.42
CA GLY A 68 -13.86 -4.26 2.52
C GLY A 68 -12.90 -4.74 1.43
N ILE A 69 -11.58 -4.72 1.71
CA ILE A 69 -10.57 -5.10 0.71
C ILE A 69 -10.53 -6.62 0.53
N GLU A 70 -10.99 -7.09 -0.62
CA GLU A 70 -10.96 -8.52 -0.98
C GLU A 70 -9.73 -8.92 -1.79
N LYS A 71 -9.09 -7.96 -2.47
CA LYS A 71 -7.97 -8.19 -3.39
C LYS A 71 -6.88 -7.15 -3.19
N VAL A 72 -5.63 -7.58 -3.41
CA VAL A 72 -4.42 -6.76 -3.34
C VAL A 72 -3.48 -7.17 -4.49
N PRO A 73 -2.61 -6.26 -4.99
CA PRO A 73 -2.39 -4.89 -4.55
C PRO A 73 -3.53 -3.96 -4.98
N LEU A 74 -3.93 -3.04 -4.08
CA LEU A 74 -4.97 -2.05 -4.35
C LEU A 74 -4.47 -0.68 -3.89
N ILE A 75 -4.67 0.35 -4.73
CA ILE A 75 -4.37 1.73 -4.37
C ILE A 75 -5.67 2.54 -4.34
N ILE A 76 -5.90 3.26 -3.25
CA ILE A 76 -7.02 4.19 -3.11
C ILE A 76 -6.47 5.59 -3.00
N SER A 77 -6.84 6.47 -3.93
CA SER A 77 -6.53 7.89 -3.85
C SER A 77 -7.56 8.59 -2.96
N ILE A 78 -7.07 9.45 -2.07
CA ILE A 78 -7.88 10.26 -1.16
C ILE A 78 -7.56 11.74 -1.33
N SER A 79 -8.61 12.55 -1.28
CA SER A 79 -8.49 14.02 -1.21
C SER A 79 -7.97 14.47 0.16
N GLN A 80 -7.60 15.75 0.29
CA GLN A 80 -7.19 16.34 1.57
C GLN A 80 -8.27 16.25 2.66
N GLY A 81 -9.56 16.13 2.28
CA GLY A 81 -10.67 15.92 3.22
C GLY A 81 -10.89 14.46 3.62
N GLY A 82 -10.07 13.53 3.15
CA GLY A 82 -10.19 12.09 3.42
C GLY A 82 -11.23 11.37 2.56
N PHE A 83 -11.84 12.03 1.58
CA PHE A 83 -12.77 11.40 0.64
C PHE A 83 -12.01 10.59 -0.41
N ILE A 84 -12.50 9.39 -0.69
CA ILE A 84 -12.01 8.55 -1.79
C ILE A 84 -12.32 9.25 -3.11
N THR A 85 -11.29 9.46 -3.93
CA THR A 85 -11.44 10.02 -5.27
C THR A 85 -11.31 8.96 -6.34
N GLU A 86 -10.44 7.96 -6.14
CA GLU A 86 -10.17 6.90 -7.11
C GLU A 86 -9.79 5.59 -6.43
N ILE A 87 -10.06 4.46 -7.09
CA ILE A 87 -9.68 3.12 -6.67
C ILE A 87 -9.03 2.41 -7.85
N HIS A 88 -7.82 1.91 -7.64
CA HIS A 88 -6.97 1.28 -8.64
C HIS A 88 -6.67 -0.16 -8.24
N ASP A 89 -7.32 -1.12 -8.90
CA ASP A 89 -7.05 -2.56 -8.75
C ASP A 89 -5.89 -2.93 -9.69
N LEU A 90 -4.71 -3.12 -9.10
CA LEU A 90 -3.47 -3.29 -9.86
C LEU A 90 -3.37 -4.72 -10.36
N LYS A 91 -3.88 -4.94 -11.57
CA LYS A 91 -3.75 -6.21 -12.30
C LYS A 91 -2.42 -6.32 -13.05
N ASP A 92 -1.87 -5.18 -13.51
CA ASP A 92 -0.61 -5.09 -14.24
C ASP A 92 0.28 -3.97 -13.71
N THR A 93 1.59 -4.22 -13.69
CA THR A 93 2.57 -3.30 -13.11
C THR A 93 2.93 -2.10 -13.96
N GLU A 94 2.54 -2.07 -15.23
CA GLU A 94 2.84 -0.94 -16.12
C GLU A 94 2.05 0.34 -15.73
N GLU A 95 0.86 0.19 -15.14
CA GLU A 95 0.02 1.33 -14.70
C GLU A 95 0.48 1.96 -13.38
N LEU A 96 1.29 1.24 -12.59
CA LEU A 96 1.72 1.67 -11.26
C LEU A 96 2.47 3.00 -11.27
N THR A 97 3.32 3.23 -12.27
CA THR A 97 4.16 4.44 -12.34
C THR A 97 3.29 5.70 -12.45
N SER A 98 2.24 5.64 -13.27
CA SER A 98 1.30 6.75 -13.48
C SER A 98 0.44 6.99 -12.23
N ILE A 99 -0.05 5.92 -11.60
CA ILE A 99 -0.88 5.99 -10.39
C ILE A 99 -0.07 6.52 -9.21
N LEU A 100 1.21 6.18 -9.10
CA LEU A 100 2.09 6.67 -8.03
C LEU A 100 2.56 8.11 -8.26
N ALA A 101 2.75 8.56 -9.50
CA ALA A 101 3.24 9.91 -9.82
C ALA A 101 2.20 11.04 -9.65
N GLY A 102 0.90 10.74 -9.73
CA GLY A 102 -0.20 11.72 -9.56
C GLY A 102 -0.41 12.23 -8.14
#